data_AF-A0A670Z825-F1
#
_entry.id   AF-A0A670Z825-F1
#
_cell.length_a   1.000
_cell.length_b   1.000
_cell.length_c   1.000
_cell.angle_alpha   90.00
_cell.angle_beta   90.00
_cell.angle_gamma   90.00
#
_symmetry.space_group_name_H-M   'P 1'
#
loop_
_entity.id
_entity.type
_entity.pdbx_description
1 polymer ?
#
loop_
_entity_poly.entity_id
_entity_poly.type
_entity_poly.pdbx_seq_one_letter_code
_entity_poly.pdbx_strand_id
1 'polypeptide(L)'
;MFLSGNSLTLDPTDKRQCTSHQSNNTMQTEISCISTLGDFKVIPLEIFEIILGFVSVKDISMMSMVSKTINNRVINYISAPPGKKRLFPQDFHNHEQSDYTRSSIMEHYGSLGLLFKRCTLLSPTKERLKYIHKILSEISCFKFNGCSDPLHCFGLQCYGVFLQALTAGWDECECCQVYSFLCEVTNLPQKMEKVFNSKPGRFRKLELRIRTFCRGVLLNHRINRNDSAFWLRCILNQWPMINQARLLYVIFGPTSILHGHIAWVNMIRHEADENSLKELAEAVKLLRDTDANEWPENDDVILLEQLTVIPEKWHLENIARFLILCGSNICFSFMANKAVTGQDMELARLVVFLALVCEKDIYCMGWTVQIMQKICNIINTTYEKNVFLQNIENAFAQIIMDALQFVMSVGRDLVGHLVQPPAQAGDSTPFLTDGSPISS
;
A
#
# COMPACT_ATOMS: atom_id res chain seq x y z
N MET A 1 12.90 40.08 -23.60
CA MET A 1 12.28 41.06 -24.51
C MET A 1 11.45 42.00 -23.63
N PHE A 2 11.88 43.25 -23.56
CA PHE A 2 11.32 44.31 -22.71
C PHE A 2 9.93 44.75 -23.20
N LEU A 3 9.11 45.26 -22.27
CA LEU A 3 8.27 46.50 -22.30
C LEU A 3 7.38 46.46 -21.03
N SER A 4 7.72 47.10 -19.90
CA SER A 4 7.47 48.52 -19.49
C SER A 4 6.01 48.96 -19.71
N GLY A 5 5.18 49.17 -18.67
CA GLY A 5 5.04 50.35 -17.78
C GLY A 5 3.53 50.54 -17.53
N ASN A 6 2.96 51.05 -16.44
CA ASN A 6 3.38 52.03 -15.44
C ASN A 6 2.65 51.76 -14.10
N SER A 7 3.33 52.11 -13.01
CA SER A 7 2.77 52.35 -11.68
C SER A 7 1.89 53.61 -11.65
N LEU A 8 0.90 53.66 -10.76
CA LEU A 8 0.55 54.87 -9.99
C LEU A 8 -0.31 54.46 -8.78
N THR A 9 0.30 54.56 -7.60
CA THR A 9 -0.35 54.67 -6.29
C THR A 9 -0.93 56.07 -6.12
N LEU A 10 -2.09 56.20 -5.46
CA LEU A 10 -2.50 57.34 -4.61
C LEU A 10 -3.86 57.04 -3.94
N ASP A 11 -3.84 56.97 -2.61
CA ASP A 11 -4.95 57.13 -1.66
C ASP A 11 -4.85 58.59 -1.10
N PRO A 12 -5.75 59.20 -0.28
CA PRO A 12 -7.16 58.94 0.07
C PRO A 12 -8.06 60.23 0.02
N THR A 13 -9.37 60.08 0.31
CA THR A 13 -10.33 61.10 0.79
C THR A 13 -10.59 62.37 -0.02
N ASP A 14 -11.80 62.52 -0.59
CA ASP A 14 -12.55 63.75 -0.34
C ASP A 14 -14.08 63.63 -0.54
N LYS A 15 -14.79 64.33 0.35
CA LYS A 15 -16.24 64.40 0.47
C LYS A 15 -16.85 65.18 -0.69
N ARG A 16 -17.91 64.65 -1.32
CA ARG A 16 -18.95 65.49 -1.94
C ARG A 16 -20.34 64.97 -1.64
N GLN A 17 -21.03 65.76 -0.83
CA GLN A 17 -22.48 65.81 -0.68
C GLN A 17 -23.14 65.91 -2.06
N CYS A 18 -24.10 65.03 -2.32
CA CYS A 18 -25.18 65.31 -3.26
C CYS A 18 -26.50 65.24 -2.51
N THR A 19 -27.23 66.34 -2.64
CA THR A 19 -28.43 66.76 -1.95
C THR A 19 -29.64 65.86 -2.21
N SER A 20 -30.45 65.78 -1.16
CA SER A 20 -31.78 65.21 -1.11
C SER A 20 -32.70 65.72 -2.22
N HIS A 21 -33.26 64.80 -3.00
CA HIS A 21 -34.64 64.93 -3.46
C HIS A 21 -35.44 63.76 -2.91
N GLN A 22 -36.30 64.11 -1.96
CA GLN A 22 -37.44 63.30 -1.55
C GLN A 22 -38.29 62.98 -2.79
N SER A 23 -38.41 61.70 -3.12
CA SER A 23 -39.69 61.18 -3.58
C SER A 23 -40.08 60.03 -2.66
N ASN A 24 -41.13 60.28 -1.90
CA ASN A 24 -41.82 59.27 -1.12
C ASN A 24 -42.38 58.24 -2.08
N ASN A 25 -41.89 57.01 -2.02
CA ASN A 25 -42.71 55.83 -2.20
C ASN A 25 -42.19 54.72 -1.30
N THR A 26 -42.99 54.45 -0.28
CA THR A 26 -42.80 53.48 0.78
C THR A 26 -42.81 52.06 0.20
N MET A 27 -41.65 51.56 -0.18
CA MET A 27 -41.32 50.14 -0.08
C MET A 27 -40.03 50.04 0.71
N GLN A 28 -40.18 50.14 2.04
CA GLN A 28 -39.24 49.51 2.96
C GLN A 28 -39.33 48.00 2.70
N THR A 29 -38.53 47.52 1.75
CA THR A 29 -38.11 46.12 1.79
C THR A 29 -37.23 46.03 3.02
N GLU A 30 -37.84 45.63 4.14
CA GLU A 30 -37.12 45.15 5.30
C GLU A 30 -36.15 44.08 4.80
N ILE A 31 -34.87 44.43 4.68
CA ILE A 31 -33.81 43.43 4.79
C ILE A 31 -33.82 43.04 6.26
N SER A 32 -34.86 42.31 6.65
CA SER A 32 -34.88 41.58 7.90
C SER A 32 -33.60 40.76 7.89
N CYS A 33 -32.80 40.85 8.95
CA CYS A 33 -31.62 40.01 9.10
C CYS A 33 -32.06 38.55 8.88
N ILE A 34 -31.80 38.02 7.68
CA ILE A 34 -32.12 36.64 7.34
C ILE A 34 -31.43 35.83 8.43
N SER A 35 -32.24 35.11 9.22
CA SER A 35 -31.71 34.36 10.34
C SER A 35 -30.63 33.42 9.81
N THR A 36 -29.62 33.09 10.61
CA THR A 36 -28.57 32.15 10.18
C THR A 36 -29.12 30.75 9.84
N LEU A 37 -30.40 30.50 10.10
CA LEU A 37 -31.16 29.29 9.75
C LEU A 37 -32.13 29.49 8.58
N GLY A 38 -32.29 30.71 8.05
CA GLY A 38 -33.33 31.05 7.08
C GLY A 38 -34.71 30.58 7.57
N ASP A 39 -35.45 29.93 6.69
CA ASP A 39 -36.79 29.38 6.96
C ASP A 39 -36.76 28.17 7.92
N PHE A 40 -35.61 27.51 8.10
CA PHE A 40 -35.46 26.42 9.09
C PHE A 40 -35.51 26.89 10.54
N LYS A 41 -35.57 28.21 10.79
CA LYS A 41 -35.78 28.76 12.13
C LYS A 41 -37.14 28.34 12.71
N VAL A 42 -38.14 28.16 11.86
CA VAL A 42 -39.52 27.82 12.27
C VAL A 42 -39.65 26.33 12.61
N ILE A 43 -38.70 25.50 12.17
CA ILE A 43 -38.76 24.04 12.29
C ILE A 43 -38.08 23.59 13.59
N PRO A 44 -38.75 22.74 14.42
CA PRO A 44 -38.15 22.12 15.59
C PRO A 44 -36.89 21.31 15.24
N LEU A 45 -35.96 21.19 16.19
CA LEU A 45 -34.68 20.50 15.95
C LEU A 45 -34.89 19.03 15.55
N GLU A 46 -35.87 18.37 16.14
CA GLU A 46 -36.22 16.98 15.92
C GLU A 46 -36.68 16.76 14.48
N ILE A 47 -37.51 17.67 13.94
CA ILE A 47 -37.97 17.61 12.56
C ILE A 47 -36.79 17.86 11.60
N PHE A 48 -35.87 18.77 11.95
CA PHE A 48 -34.66 18.97 11.17
C PHE A 48 -33.79 17.71 11.11
N GLU A 49 -33.61 17.01 12.22
CA GLU A 49 -32.88 15.73 12.27
C GLU A 49 -33.59 14.62 11.47
N ILE A 50 -34.92 14.58 11.48
CA ILE A 50 -35.71 13.67 10.65
C ILE A 50 -35.49 13.98 9.16
N ILE A 51 -35.53 15.26 8.76
CA ILE A 51 -35.24 15.69 7.38
C ILE A 51 -33.84 15.22 6.99
N LEU A 52 -32.83 15.47 7.84
CA LEU A 52 -31.48 14.97 7.57
C LEU A 52 -31.49 13.47 7.34
N GLY A 53 -32.28 12.70 8.11
CA GLY A 53 -32.52 11.27 7.97
C GLY A 53 -33.02 10.77 6.60
N PHE A 54 -33.57 11.64 5.74
CA PHE A 54 -34.01 11.29 4.38
C PHE A 54 -33.11 11.86 3.28
N VAL A 55 -32.22 12.80 3.60
CA VAL A 55 -31.39 13.51 2.62
C VAL A 55 -30.06 12.78 2.37
N SER A 56 -29.61 12.68 1.12
CA SER A 56 -28.36 11.97 0.79
C SER A 56 -27.14 12.57 1.51
N VAL A 57 -26.09 11.77 1.77
CA VAL A 57 -24.86 12.27 2.42
C VAL A 57 -24.23 13.42 1.61
N LYS A 58 -24.28 13.34 0.27
CA LYS A 58 -23.78 14.38 -0.64
C LYS A 58 -24.55 15.70 -0.45
N ASP A 59 -25.86 15.64 -0.29
CA ASP A 59 -26.70 16.82 -0.09
C ASP A 59 -26.55 17.39 1.32
N ILE A 60 -26.48 16.54 2.36
CA ILE A 60 -26.14 16.98 3.74
C ILE A 60 -24.79 17.70 3.74
N SER A 61 -23.82 17.17 2.98
CA SER A 61 -22.50 17.76 2.80
C SER A 61 -22.57 19.15 2.18
N MET A 62 -23.40 19.37 1.16
CA MET A 62 -23.64 20.70 0.60
C MET A 62 -24.38 21.62 1.58
N MET A 63 -25.40 21.13 2.28
CA MET A 63 -26.15 21.90 3.28
C MET A 63 -25.25 22.40 4.42
N SER A 64 -24.25 21.61 4.82
CA SER A 64 -23.31 21.98 5.90
C SER A 64 -22.48 23.24 5.60
N MET A 65 -22.43 23.68 4.35
CA MET A 65 -21.70 24.86 3.89
C MET A 65 -22.56 26.14 3.87
N VAL A 66 -23.88 26.03 4.05
CA VAL A 66 -24.82 27.16 3.86
C VAL A 66 -24.73 28.18 4.99
N SER A 67 -24.52 27.74 6.23
CA SER A 67 -24.29 28.64 7.37
C SER A 67 -23.61 27.92 8.53
N LYS A 68 -22.97 28.67 9.43
CA LYS A 68 -22.38 28.12 10.67
C LYS A 68 -23.42 27.44 11.56
N THR A 69 -24.67 27.92 11.56
CA THR A 69 -25.73 27.32 12.40
C THR A 69 -26.22 25.99 11.81
N ILE A 70 -26.41 25.90 10.49
CA ILE A 70 -26.74 24.63 9.82
C ILE A 70 -25.59 23.64 9.99
N ASN A 71 -24.35 24.09 9.80
CA ASN A 71 -23.15 23.30 10.03
C ASN A 71 -23.13 22.66 11.43
N ASN A 72 -23.37 23.47 12.48
CA ASN A 72 -23.44 22.97 13.86
C ASN A 72 -24.58 21.94 14.05
N ARG A 73 -25.75 22.16 13.44
CA ARG A 73 -26.85 21.17 13.49
C ARG A 73 -26.46 19.86 12.81
N VAL A 74 -25.77 19.92 11.67
CA VAL A 74 -25.26 18.73 10.98
C VAL A 74 -24.19 18.00 11.82
N ILE A 75 -23.25 18.71 12.44
CA ILE A 75 -22.24 18.14 13.35
C ILE A 75 -22.92 17.43 14.53
N ASN A 76 -23.94 18.05 15.13
CA ASN A 76 -24.71 17.45 16.21
C ASN A 76 -25.43 16.18 15.74
N TYR A 77 -26.07 16.23 14.57
CA TYR A 77 -26.73 15.06 13.97
C TYR A 77 -25.75 13.91 13.71
N ILE A 78 -24.56 14.19 13.14
CA ILE A 78 -23.51 13.17 12.93
C ILE A 78 -23.15 12.47 14.25
N SER A 79 -23.11 13.23 15.34
CA SER A 79 -22.78 12.72 16.68
C SER A 79 -23.96 12.05 17.39
N ALA A 80 -25.20 12.33 16.97
CA ALA A 80 -26.41 11.81 17.57
C ALA A 80 -26.63 10.32 17.23
N PRO A 81 -27.27 9.52 18.11
CA PRO A 81 -27.56 8.11 17.83
C PRO A 81 -28.25 7.82 16.49
N PRO A 82 -29.30 8.55 16.05
CA PRO A 82 -29.93 8.28 14.75
C PRO A 82 -29.00 8.59 13.57
N GLY A 83 -28.21 9.65 13.66
CA GLY A 83 -27.22 9.98 12.64
C GLY A 83 -26.10 8.96 12.57
N LYS A 84 -25.56 8.52 13.71
CA LYS A 84 -24.53 7.47 13.75
C LYS A 84 -24.99 6.17 13.11
N LYS A 85 -26.18 5.69 13.47
CA LYS A 85 -26.76 4.45 12.94
C LYS A 85 -26.92 4.51 11.42
N ARG A 86 -27.30 5.66 10.88
CA ARG A 86 -27.54 5.85 9.45
C ARG A 86 -26.27 6.11 8.67
N LEU A 87 -25.39 6.97 9.18
CA LEU A 87 -24.23 7.46 8.45
C LEU A 87 -23.09 6.45 8.42
N PHE A 88 -22.98 5.53 9.38
CA PHE A 88 -21.85 4.61 9.48
C PHE A 88 -22.31 3.14 9.34
N PRO A 89 -22.64 2.67 8.12
CA PRO A 89 -22.92 1.26 7.88
C PRO A 89 -21.68 0.41 8.16
N GLN A 90 -21.84 -0.73 8.86
CA GLN A 90 -20.71 -1.54 9.35
C GLN A 90 -20.69 -2.99 8.81
N ASP A 91 -21.43 -3.27 7.74
CA ASP A 91 -21.55 -4.61 7.15
C ASP A 91 -20.31 -5.02 6.33
N PHE A 92 -19.13 -4.92 6.93
CA PHE A 92 -17.84 -5.10 6.26
C PHE A 92 -17.42 -6.57 6.04
N HIS A 93 -18.12 -7.51 6.67
CA HIS A 93 -17.79 -8.95 6.68
C HIS A 93 -18.86 -9.80 5.99
N ASN A 94 -19.82 -9.19 5.31
CA ASN A 94 -20.85 -9.96 4.64
C ASN A 94 -20.30 -10.51 3.31
N HIS A 95 -19.81 -11.75 3.34
CA HIS A 95 -19.16 -12.42 2.20
C HIS A 95 -20.12 -12.75 1.05
N GLU A 96 -21.44 -12.71 1.29
CA GLU A 96 -22.47 -12.94 0.28
C GLU A 96 -22.84 -11.66 -0.49
N GLN A 97 -22.26 -10.52 -0.12
CA GLN A 97 -22.51 -9.27 -0.84
C GLN A 97 -21.87 -9.28 -2.21
N SER A 98 -22.66 -8.91 -3.21
CA SER A 98 -22.18 -8.62 -4.56
C SER A 98 -21.12 -7.52 -4.54
N ASP A 99 -20.21 -7.52 -5.51
CA ASP A 99 -19.20 -6.47 -5.71
C ASP A 99 -19.84 -5.07 -5.79
N TYR A 100 -21.06 -4.99 -6.31
CA TYR A 100 -21.86 -3.77 -6.33
C TYR A 100 -22.13 -3.20 -4.92
N THR A 101 -22.50 -4.05 -3.96
CA THR A 101 -22.81 -3.60 -2.59
C THR A 101 -21.55 -3.09 -1.88
N ARG A 102 -20.42 -3.78 -2.07
CA ARG A 102 -19.11 -3.34 -1.55
C ARG A 102 -18.73 -1.97 -2.12
N SER A 103 -18.88 -1.80 -3.43
CA SER A 103 -18.64 -0.52 -4.12
C SER A 103 -19.53 0.60 -3.59
N SER A 104 -20.82 0.34 -3.37
CA SER A 104 -21.78 1.29 -2.81
C SER A 104 -21.39 1.76 -1.40
N ILE A 105 -20.99 0.84 -0.51
CA ILE A 105 -20.52 1.20 0.84
C ILE A 105 -19.24 2.04 0.77
N MET A 106 -18.29 1.69 -0.11
CA MET A 106 -17.08 2.48 -0.30
C MET A 106 -17.40 3.89 -0.83
N GLU A 107 -18.30 4.03 -1.81
CA GLU A 107 -18.74 5.34 -2.32
C GLU A 107 -19.42 6.18 -1.21
N HIS A 108 -20.22 5.53 -0.37
CA HIS A 108 -20.84 6.17 0.79
C HIS A 108 -19.78 6.73 1.75
N TYR A 109 -18.73 5.96 2.07
CA TYR A 109 -17.61 6.43 2.89
C TYR A 109 -16.80 7.55 2.23
N GLY A 110 -16.66 7.55 0.90
CA GLY A 110 -16.10 8.68 0.16
C GLY A 110 -16.95 9.94 0.32
N SER A 111 -18.27 9.80 0.25
CA SER A 111 -19.22 10.90 0.47
C SER A 111 -19.17 11.43 1.91
N LEU A 112 -18.98 10.55 2.90
CA LEU A 112 -18.74 10.94 4.30
C LEU A 112 -17.43 11.71 4.46
N GLY A 113 -16.34 11.29 3.79
CA GLY A 113 -15.08 12.03 3.83
C GLY A 113 -15.26 13.48 3.38
N LEU A 114 -16.04 13.69 2.31
CA LEU A 114 -16.37 15.02 1.82
C LEU A 114 -17.28 15.81 2.78
N LEU A 115 -18.27 15.15 3.40
CA LEU A 115 -19.09 15.74 4.48
C LEU A 115 -18.22 16.23 5.63
N PHE A 116 -17.34 15.39 6.17
CA PHE A 116 -16.45 15.79 7.27
C PHE A 116 -15.47 16.88 6.86
N LYS A 117 -14.96 16.86 5.62
CA LYS A 117 -14.11 17.93 5.08
C LYS A 117 -14.81 19.28 5.17
N ARG A 118 -16.06 19.36 4.70
CA ARG A 118 -16.88 20.59 4.69
C ARG A 118 -17.33 21.00 6.09
N CYS A 119 -17.78 20.05 6.90
CA CYS A 119 -18.18 20.31 8.28
C CYS A 119 -17.06 20.95 9.11
N THR A 120 -15.82 20.55 8.84
CA THR A 120 -14.65 20.94 9.63
C THR A 120 -13.73 21.95 8.94
N LEU A 121 -14.17 22.56 7.83
CA LEU A 121 -13.35 23.42 6.98
C LEU A 121 -12.67 24.59 7.72
N LEU A 122 -13.32 25.14 8.73
CA LEU A 122 -12.82 26.28 9.51
C LEU A 122 -12.01 25.88 10.75
N SER A 123 -11.86 24.58 11.00
CA SER A 123 -11.12 24.08 12.17
C SER A 123 -9.65 23.83 11.81
N PRO A 124 -8.70 24.04 12.73
CA PRO A 124 -7.31 23.64 12.52
C PRO A 124 -7.17 22.13 12.31
N THR A 125 -6.23 21.70 11.47
CA THR A 125 -6.07 20.29 11.03
C THR A 125 -6.01 19.28 12.19
N LYS A 126 -5.28 19.60 13.26
CA LYS A 126 -5.25 18.78 14.47
C LYS A 126 -6.63 18.57 15.12
N GLU A 127 -7.45 19.62 15.21
CA GLU A 127 -8.79 19.54 15.79
C GLU A 127 -9.78 18.82 14.87
N ARG A 128 -9.64 19.00 13.54
CA ARG A 128 -10.39 18.23 12.54
C ARG A 128 -10.18 16.73 12.73
N LEU A 129 -8.92 16.32 12.82
CA LEU A 129 -8.53 14.91 12.98
C LEU A 129 -8.99 14.31 14.31
N LYS A 130 -8.88 15.06 15.42
CA LYS A 130 -9.40 14.62 16.72
C LYS A 130 -10.91 14.38 16.70
N TYR A 131 -11.68 15.32 16.13
CA TYR A 131 -13.13 15.19 16.01
C TYR A 131 -13.51 13.97 15.15
N ILE A 132 -12.88 13.81 14.00
CA ILE A 132 -13.10 12.67 13.10
C ILE A 132 -12.76 11.35 13.80
N HIS A 133 -11.60 11.28 14.45
CA HIS A 133 -11.18 10.10 15.18
C HIS A 133 -12.15 9.73 16.30
N LYS A 134 -12.66 10.70 17.06
CA LYS A 134 -13.65 10.48 18.11
C LYS A 134 -14.84 9.69 17.57
N ILE A 135 -15.38 10.09 16.42
CA ILE A 135 -16.52 9.42 15.79
C ILE A 135 -16.12 8.04 15.22
N LEU A 136 -15.06 7.99 14.40
CA LEU A 136 -14.66 6.76 13.71
C LEU A 136 -14.09 5.68 14.63
N SER A 137 -13.58 6.06 15.81
CA SER A 137 -13.09 5.12 16.82
C SER A 137 -14.20 4.24 17.42
N GLU A 138 -15.47 4.51 17.15
CA GLU A 138 -16.58 3.64 17.53
C GLU A 138 -16.70 2.42 16.60
N ILE A 139 -16.13 2.49 15.38
CA ILE A 139 -16.16 1.42 14.40
C ILE A 139 -14.97 0.47 14.65
N SER A 140 -15.25 -0.76 15.08
CA SER A 140 -14.22 -1.76 15.43
C SER A 140 -13.28 -2.06 14.25
N CYS A 141 -13.82 -2.14 13.04
CA CYS A 141 -13.07 -2.49 11.82
C CYS A 141 -12.10 -1.40 11.36
N PHE A 142 -12.23 -0.17 11.86
CA PHE A 142 -11.32 0.92 11.53
C PHE A 142 -10.11 0.94 12.48
N LYS A 143 -10.19 0.24 13.62
CA LYS A 143 -9.08 0.12 14.57
C LYS A 143 -8.08 -0.90 14.06
N PHE A 144 -6.79 -0.58 14.18
CA PHE A 144 -5.67 -1.46 13.81
C PHE A 144 -5.79 -2.89 14.36
N ASN A 145 -6.28 -3.05 15.60
CA ASN A 145 -6.43 -4.35 16.27
C ASN A 145 -7.91 -4.76 16.49
N GLY A 146 -8.89 -4.02 15.96
CA GLY A 146 -10.29 -4.18 16.33
C GLY A 146 -11.08 -5.22 15.52
N CYS A 147 -10.59 -5.59 14.34
CA CYS A 147 -11.22 -6.62 13.50
C CYS A 147 -10.65 -8.02 13.82
N SER A 148 -11.53 -9.01 13.94
CA SER A 148 -11.20 -10.43 14.11
C SER A 148 -10.73 -11.08 12.81
N ASP A 149 -11.27 -10.67 11.66
CA ASP A 149 -10.91 -11.18 10.32
C ASP A 149 -10.49 -10.04 9.38
N PRO A 150 -9.27 -9.50 9.55
CA PRO A 150 -8.80 -8.35 8.78
C PRO A 150 -8.54 -8.67 7.30
N LEU A 151 -8.53 -9.95 6.90
CA LEU A 151 -8.17 -10.37 5.55
C LEU A 151 -9.37 -10.25 4.60
N HIS A 152 -10.56 -10.58 5.09
CA HIS A 152 -11.79 -10.49 4.31
C HIS A 152 -12.65 -9.26 4.63
N CYS A 153 -12.28 -8.52 5.68
CA CYS A 153 -12.90 -7.25 6.04
C CYS A 153 -12.42 -6.11 5.12
N PHE A 154 -13.36 -5.37 4.52
CA PHE A 154 -13.03 -4.14 3.77
C PHE A 154 -13.20 -2.85 4.59
N GLY A 155 -13.38 -2.94 5.91
CA GLY A 155 -13.53 -1.76 6.76
C GLY A 155 -12.35 -0.78 6.69
N LEU A 156 -11.11 -1.30 6.72
CA LEU A 156 -9.92 -0.45 6.55
C LEU A 156 -9.87 0.22 5.18
N GLN A 157 -10.41 -0.42 4.14
CA GLN A 157 -10.52 0.16 2.80
C GLN A 157 -11.52 1.32 2.78
N CYS A 158 -12.70 1.14 3.39
CA CYS A 158 -13.65 2.22 3.60
C CYS A 158 -13.04 3.39 4.36
N TYR A 159 -12.20 3.11 5.37
CA TYR A 159 -11.49 4.15 6.10
C TYR A 159 -10.49 4.89 5.20
N GLY A 160 -9.75 4.17 4.35
CA GLY A 160 -8.85 4.77 3.37
C GLY A 160 -9.57 5.66 2.35
N VAL A 161 -10.69 5.20 1.78
CA VAL A 161 -11.53 6.00 0.85
C VAL A 161 -12.06 7.26 1.55
N PHE A 162 -12.53 7.13 2.79
CA PHE A 162 -12.94 8.26 3.61
C PHE A 162 -11.80 9.28 3.78
N LEU A 163 -10.61 8.82 4.19
CA LEU A 163 -9.46 9.69 4.40
C LEU A 163 -9.00 10.35 3.10
N GLN A 164 -9.02 9.63 1.99
CA GLN A 164 -8.69 10.20 0.69
C GLN A 164 -9.63 11.34 0.31
N ALA A 165 -10.94 11.17 0.46
CA ALA A 165 -11.90 12.23 0.18
C ALA A 165 -11.74 13.42 1.15
N LEU A 166 -11.40 13.15 2.42
CA LEU A 166 -11.13 14.17 3.43
C LEU A 166 -9.91 15.02 3.09
N THR A 167 -8.79 14.38 2.72
CA THR A 167 -7.50 15.03 2.48
C THR A 167 -7.31 15.48 1.03
N ALA A 168 -8.27 15.22 0.14
CA ALA A 168 -8.17 15.64 -1.25
C ALA A 168 -7.92 17.15 -1.35
N GLY A 169 -6.85 17.56 -2.04
CA GLY A 169 -6.48 18.97 -2.21
C GLY A 169 -5.88 19.64 -0.97
N TRP A 170 -5.50 18.89 0.06
CA TRP A 170 -4.63 19.40 1.12
C TRP A 170 -3.17 19.40 0.63
N ASP A 171 -2.35 20.27 1.19
CA ASP A 171 -0.91 20.25 0.89
C ASP A 171 -0.19 19.07 1.57
N GLU A 172 1.06 18.82 1.15
CA GLU A 172 1.87 17.72 1.68
C GLU A 172 2.17 17.87 3.18
N CYS A 173 2.31 19.10 3.69
CA CYS A 173 2.58 19.34 5.11
C CYS A 173 1.39 18.92 5.97
N GLU A 174 0.17 19.28 5.56
CA GLU A 174 -1.05 18.84 6.21
C GLU A 174 -1.24 17.33 6.09
N CYS A 175 -0.93 16.73 4.93
CA CYS A 175 -0.98 15.28 4.77
C CYS A 175 0.04 14.54 5.66
N CYS A 176 1.23 15.11 5.86
CA CYS A 176 2.20 14.61 6.84
C CYS A 176 1.62 14.66 8.26
N GLN A 177 0.90 15.70 8.64
CA GLN A 177 0.21 15.76 9.95
C GLN A 177 -0.85 14.67 10.09
N VAL A 178 -1.57 14.33 9.00
CA VAL A 178 -2.51 13.20 9.00
C VAL A 178 -1.77 11.88 9.26
N TYR A 179 -0.62 11.67 8.61
CA TYR A 179 0.21 10.49 8.85
C TYR A 179 0.68 10.42 10.31
N SER A 180 1.24 11.51 10.85
CA SER A 180 1.69 11.58 12.24
C SER A 180 0.54 11.29 13.21
N PHE A 181 -0.64 11.88 12.99
CA PHE A 181 -1.83 11.61 13.79
C PHE A 181 -2.24 10.14 13.75
N LEU A 182 -2.23 9.49 12.57
CA LEU A 182 -2.51 8.07 12.43
C LEU A 182 -1.49 7.21 13.19
N CYS A 183 -0.21 7.57 13.12
CA CYS A 183 0.86 6.91 13.88
C CYS A 183 0.63 7.01 15.38
N GLU A 184 0.23 8.18 15.89
CA GLU A 184 -0.09 8.40 17.30
C GLU A 184 -1.27 7.54 17.76
N VAL A 185 -2.43 7.63 17.08
CA VAL A 185 -3.65 6.94 17.53
C VAL A 185 -3.59 5.42 17.35
N THR A 186 -2.79 4.93 16.40
CA THR A 186 -2.63 3.49 16.18
C THR A 186 -1.38 2.92 16.84
N ASN A 187 -0.47 3.75 17.33
CA ASN A 187 0.85 3.34 17.80
C ASN A 187 1.59 2.49 16.74
N LEU A 188 1.54 2.93 15.48
CA LEU A 188 2.08 2.18 14.33
C LEU A 188 3.61 2.02 14.40
N PRO A 189 4.40 3.07 14.74
CA PRO A 189 5.85 2.95 14.76
C PRO A 189 6.35 1.88 15.75
N GLN A 190 5.83 1.83 16.97
CA GLN A 190 6.24 0.82 17.96
C GLN A 190 5.89 -0.62 17.51
N LYS A 191 4.79 -0.78 16.76
CA LYS A 191 4.40 -2.07 16.19
C LYS A 191 5.32 -2.50 15.05
N MET A 192 5.70 -1.56 14.18
CA MET A 192 6.67 -1.78 13.12
C MET A 192 8.04 -2.13 13.71
N GLU A 193 8.51 -1.37 14.70
CA GLU A 193 9.76 -1.62 15.41
C GLU A 193 9.79 -3.03 16.04
N LYS A 194 8.69 -3.47 16.66
CA LYS A 194 8.56 -4.84 17.17
C LYS A 194 8.74 -5.91 16.10
N VAL A 195 8.26 -5.65 14.87
CA VAL A 195 8.48 -6.55 13.74
C VAL A 195 9.95 -6.51 13.33
N PHE A 196 10.54 -5.33 13.17
CA PHE A 196 11.94 -5.17 12.75
C PHE A 196 12.95 -5.80 13.70
N ASN A 197 12.73 -5.67 15.02
CA ASN A 197 13.63 -6.22 16.05
C ASN A 197 13.45 -7.74 16.26
N SER A 198 12.66 -8.40 15.41
CA SER A 198 12.36 -9.83 15.51
C SER A 198 12.79 -10.56 14.25
N LYS A 199 12.89 -11.90 14.31
CA LYS A 199 13.09 -12.70 13.09
C LYS A 199 11.87 -12.57 12.16
N PRO A 200 12.05 -12.40 10.83
CA PRO A 200 10.94 -12.37 9.88
C PRO A 200 10.01 -13.57 10.01
N GLY A 201 8.70 -13.32 10.01
CA GLY A 201 7.69 -14.36 10.19
C GLY A 201 7.48 -14.82 11.63
N ARG A 202 8.16 -14.22 12.63
CA ARG A 202 7.89 -14.48 14.06
C ARG A 202 6.55 -13.91 14.50
N PHE A 203 6.19 -12.72 14.03
CA PHE A 203 4.96 -12.03 14.39
C PHE A 203 3.99 -11.95 13.21
N ARG A 204 3.68 -13.10 12.56
CA ARG A 204 2.86 -13.17 11.32
C ARG A 204 1.54 -12.39 11.39
N LYS A 205 0.83 -12.47 12.52
CA LYS A 205 -0.43 -11.73 12.73
C LYS A 205 -0.22 -10.20 12.76
N LEU A 206 0.87 -9.75 13.38
CA LEU A 206 1.19 -8.32 13.45
C LEU A 206 1.66 -7.81 12.09
N GLU A 207 2.51 -8.58 11.41
CA GLU A 207 2.95 -8.29 10.04
C GLU A 207 1.75 -8.14 9.09
N LEU A 208 0.80 -9.09 9.13
CA LEU A 208 -0.44 -9.01 8.36
C LEU A 208 -1.25 -7.74 8.71
N ARG A 209 -1.37 -7.39 10.00
CA ARG A 209 -2.07 -6.17 10.42
C ARG A 209 -1.39 -4.89 9.95
N ILE A 210 -0.05 -4.84 9.95
CA ILE A 210 0.70 -3.71 9.39
C ILE A 210 0.43 -3.60 7.89
N ARG A 211 0.50 -4.72 7.17
CA ARG A 211 0.20 -4.78 5.73
C ARG A 211 -1.20 -4.29 5.44
N THR A 212 -2.24 -4.87 6.05
CA THR A 212 -3.64 -4.53 5.78
C THR A 212 -3.96 -3.09 6.16
N PHE A 213 -3.38 -2.58 7.25
CA PHE A 213 -3.54 -1.17 7.64
C PHE A 213 -2.88 -0.21 6.64
N CYS A 214 -1.60 -0.40 6.32
CA CYS A 214 -0.89 0.48 5.39
C CYS A 214 -1.54 0.46 4.01
N ARG A 215 -1.91 -0.73 3.52
CA ARG A 215 -2.56 -0.87 2.23
C ARG A 215 -3.97 -0.32 2.22
N GLY A 216 -4.82 -0.75 3.15
CA GLY A 216 -6.23 -0.36 3.19
C GLY A 216 -6.43 1.11 3.50
N VAL A 217 -5.63 1.70 4.39
CA VAL A 217 -5.84 3.07 4.86
C VAL A 217 -5.05 4.10 4.07
N LEU A 218 -3.80 3.80 3.67
CA LEU A 218 -2.89 4.80 3.11
C LEU A 218 -2.69 4.66 1.59
N LEU A 219 -2.63 3.43 1.06
CA LEU A 219 -2.09 3.17 -0.29
C LEU A 219 -3.13 2.78 -1.36
N ASN A 220 -4.02 1.82 -1.09
CA ASN A 220 -4.84 1.15 -2.13
C ASN A 220 -5.85 2.04 -2.87
N HIS A 221 -6.29 3.14 -2.26
CA HIS A 221 -7.41 3.94 -2.80
C HIS A 221 -6.95 5.17 -3.60
N ARG A 222 -5.64 5.45 -3.61
CA ARG A 222 -5.10 6.66 -4.22
C ARG A 222 -5.23 6.59 -5.74
N ILE A 223 -5.84 7.63 -6.32
CA ILE A 223 -6.13 7.72 -7.76
C ILE A 223 -4.87 8.12 -8.54
N ASN A 224 -3.96 8.88 -7.93
CA ASN A 224 -2.75 9.39 -8.55
C ASN A 224 -1.51 8.60 -8.09
N ARG A 225 -0.60 8.28 -9.01
CA ARG A 225 0.70 7.67 -8.69
C ARG A 225 1.50 8.55 -7.71
N ASN A 226 1.48 9.87 -7.90
CA ASN A 226 2.23 10.79 -7.03
C ASN A 226 1.73 10.73 -5.57
N ASP A 227 0.41 10.64 -5.37
CA ASP A 227 -0.17 10.50 -4.03
C ASP A 227 0.30 9.18 -3.38
N SER A 228 0.24 8.06 -4.12
CA SER A 228 0.72 6.77 -3.63
C SER A 228 2.20 6.81 -3.24
N ALA A 229 3.03 7.48 -4.04
CA ALA A 229 4.45 7.66 -3.76
C ALA A 229 4.67 8.51 -2.51
N PHE A 230 3.95 9.62 -2.36
CA PHE A 230 3.97 10.46 -1.16
C PHE A 230 3.66 9.66 0.12
N TRP A 231 2.57 8.90 0.13
CA TRP A 231 2.19 8.12 1.32
C TRP A 231 3.17 6.99 1.60
N LEU A 232 3.71 6.35 0.56
CA LEU A 232 4.73 5.32 0.73
C LEU A 232 6.03 5.92 1.33
N ARG A 233 6.43 7.12 0.89
CA ARG A 233 7.55 7.88 1.48
C ARG A 233 7.30 8.22 2.94
N CYS A 234 6.10 8.71 3.29
CA CYS A 234 5.75 8.97 4.69
C CYS A 234 5.93 7.72 5.56
N ILE A 235 5.58 6.54 5.03
CA ILE A 235 5.72 5.27 5.75
C ILE A 235 7.18 4.86 5.91
N LEU A 236 8.00 5.03 4.87
CA LEU A 236 9.38 4.52 4.81
C LEU A 236 10.41 5.47 5.40
N ASN A 237 10.36 6.77 5.11
CA ASN A 237 11.45 7.74 5.38
C ASN A 237 11.78 7.93 6.87
N GLN A 238 10.87 7.56 7.77
CA GLN A 238 11.11 7.55 9.21
C GLN A 238 12.05 6.41 9.68
N TRP A 239 12.42 5.48 8.80
CA TRP A 239 13.18 4.28 9.12
C TRP A 239 14.55 4.26 8.41
N PRO A 240 15.56 3.60 9.01
CA PRO A 240 16.82 3.32 8.31
C PRO A 240 16.59 2.34 7.15
N MET A 241 17.49 2.37 6.15
CA MET A 241 17.32 1.66 4.88
C MET A 241 17.00 0.16 5.00
N ILE A 242 17.63 -0.53 5.96
CA ILE A 242 17.38 -1.96 6.26
C ILE A 242 15.91 -2.20 6.65
N ASN A 243 15.37 -1.31 7.49
CA ASN A 243 13.99 -1.39 7.95
C ASN A 243 13.02 -0.94 6.85
N GLN A 244 13.42 -0.01 5.98
CA GLN A 244 12.63 0.34 4.80
C GLN A 244 12.46 -0.86 3.87
N ALA A 245 13.55 -1.56 3.51
CA ALA A 245 13.49 -2.78 2.70
C ALA A 245 12.58 -3.84 3.32
N ARG A 246 12.76 -4.08 4.62
CA ARG A 246 11.94 -5.05 5.36
C ARG A 246 10.46 -4.65 5.39
N LEU A 247 10.16 -3.37 5.62
CA LEU A 247 8.80 -2.88 5.66
C LEU A 247 8.15 -2.94 4.28
N LEU A 248 8.89 -2.61 3.23
CA LEU A 248 8.44 -2.73 1.85
C LEU A 248 8.04 -4.17 1.53
N TYR A 249 8.86 -5.14 1.92
CA TYR A 249 8.52 -6.56 1.79
C TYR A 249 7.29 -6.95 2.62
N VAL A 250 7.13 -6.41 3.83
CA VAL A 250 5.92 -6.66 4.64
C VAL A 250 4.65 -6.18 3.93
N ILE A 251 4.71 -4.99 3.33
CA ILE A 251 3.57 -4.35 2.68
C ILE A 251 3.25 -4.99 1.33
N PHE A 252 4.26 -5.29 0.50
CA PHE A 252 4.06 -5.69 -0.90
C PHE A 252 4.60 -7.06 -1.28
N GLY A 253 5.37 -7.71 -0.40
CA GLY A 253 5.95 -9.02 -0.70
C GLY A 253 4.90 -10.14 -0.85
N PRO A 254 5.32 -11.30 -1.38
CA PRO A 254 4.44 -12.46 -1.57
C PRO A 254 3.71 -12.90 -0.31
N THR A 255 2.48 -13.39 -0.47
CA THR A 255 1.64 -13.89 0.64
C THR A 255 1.18 -15.32 0.40
N SER A 256 0.97 -16.07 1.48
CA SER A 256 0.35 -17.39 1.45
C SER A 256 -1.11 -17.29 1.01
N ILE A 257 -1.51 -18.13 0.05
CA ILE A 257 -2.86 -18.17 -0.53
C ILE A 257 -3.94 -18.44 0.53
N LEU A 258 -3.65 -19.29 1.53
CA LEU A 258 -4.62 -19.75 2.52
C LEU A 258 -4.90 -18.75 3.65
N HIS A 259 -3.90 -17.94 4.03
CA HIS A 259 -3.97 -17.13 5.25
C HIS A 259 -3.51 -15.69 5.07
N GLY A 260 -3.07 -15.30 3.87
CA GLY A 260 -2.52 -13.97 3.55
C GLY A 260 -1.28 -13.58 4.35
N HIS A 261 -0.73 -14.48 5.17
CA HIS A 261 0.53 -14.23 5.86
C HIS A 261 1.66 -14.06 4.85
N ILE A 262 2.62 -13.21 5.17
CA ILE A 262 3.79 -12.99 4.32
C ILE A 262 4.57 -14.29 4.16
N ALA A 263 4.81 -14.66 2.91
CA ALA A 263 5.50 -15.88 2.54
C ALA A 263 7.02 -15.65 2.42
N TRP A 264 7.67 -15.34 3.55
CA TRP A 264 9.12 -15.10 3.62
C TRP A 264 9.96 -16.23 3.01
N VAL A 265 9.52 -17.48 3.17
CA VAL A 265 10.27 -18.68 2.71
C VAL A 265 10.24 -18.82 1.19
N ASN A 266 9.21 -18.30 0.52
CA ASN A 266 9.08 -18.41 -0.94
C ASN A 266 10.27 -17.77 -1.64
N MET A 267 10.82 -16.69 -1.11
CA MET A 267 11.95 -16.01 -1.75
C MET A 267 13.29 -16.72 -1.58
N ILE A 268 13.39 -17.64 -0.61
CA ILE A 268 14.65 -18.31 -0.24
C ILE A 268 14.72 -19.71 -0.86
N ARG A 269 13.61 -20.47 -0.79
CA ARG A 269 13.61 -21.91 -1.07
C ARG A 269 12.91 -22.33 -2.35
N HIS A 270 11.99 -21.50 -2.85
CA HIS A 270 11.13 -21.86 -3.97
C HIS A 270 11.21 -20.80 -5.05
N GLU A 271 10.79 -21.15 -6.25
CA GLU A 271 10.58 -20.17 -7.32
C GLU A 271 9.31 -19.38 -7.00
N ALA A 272 9.43 -18.06 -6.93
CA ALA A 272 8.31 -17.15 -6.79
C ALA A 272 7.68 -16.90 -8.17
N ASP A 273 6.35 -16.90 -8.22
CA ASP A 273 5.61 -16.56 -9.44
C ASP A 273 5.68 -15.06 -9.72
N GLU A 274 5.59 -14.68 -11.00
CA GLU A 274 5.64 -13.29 -11.46
C GLU A 274 4.60 -12.42 -10.74
N ASN A 275 3.37 -12.92 -10.64
CA ASN A 275 2.25 -12.18 -10.05
C ASN A 275 2.49 -11.85 -8.58
N SER A 276 3.14 -12.75 -7.82
CA SER A 276 3.46 -12.54 -6.41
C SER A 276 4.50 -11.42 -6.18
N LEU A 277 5.34 -11.13 -7.18
CA LEU A 277 6.39 -10.11 -7.10
C LEU A 277 5.99 -8.79 -7.74
N LYS A 278 4.96 -8.78 -8.58
CA LYS A 278 4.53 -7.63 -9.36
C LYS A 278 4.27 -6.40 -8.49
N GLU A 279 3.51 -6.55 -7.40
CA GLU A 279 3.17 -5.43 -6.51
C GLU A 279 4.40 -4.84 -5.81
N LEU A 280 5.37 -5.70 -5.43
CA LEU A 280 6.62 -5.26 -4.82
C LEU A 280 7.49 -4.50 -5.84
N ALA A 281 7.54 -4.98 -7.08
CA ALA A 281 8.29 -4.32 -8.16
C ALA A 281 7.64 -2.98 -8.55
N GLU A 282 6.31 -2.91 -8.61
CA GLU A 282 5.56 -1.68 -8.83
C GLU A 282 5.80 -0.66 -7.71
N ALA A 283 5.89 -1.12 -6.45
CA ALA A 283 6.23 -0.25 -5.34
C ALA A 283 7.64 0.33 -5.47
N VAL A 284 8.65 -0.47 -5.85
CA VAL A 284 10.02 0.05 -6.07
C VAL A 284 10.06 1.03 -7.25
N LYS A 285 9.38 0.73 -8.36
CA LYS A 285 9.23 1.68 -9.49
C LYS A 285 8.61 3.00 -9.05
N LEU A 286 7.57 2.92 -8.22
CA LEU A 286 6.86 4.10 -7.72
C LEU A 286 7.79 5.03 -6.93
N LEU A 287 8.71 4.47 -6.13
CA LEU A 287 9.70 5.23 -5.38
C LEU A 287 10.73 5.91 -6.30
N ARG A 288 11.14 5.24 -7.39
CA ARG A 288 12.10 5.81 -8.35
C ARG A 288 11.51 6.86 -9.29
N ASP A 289 10.26 6.66 -9.72
CA ASP A 289 9.59 7.53 -10.70
C ASP A 289 9.18 8.89 -10.12
N THR A 290 9.24 9.09 -8.80
CA THR A 290 8.86 10.37 -8.16
C THR A 290 10.00 11.39 -8.25
N ASP A 291 9.64 12.67 -8.42
CA ASP A 291 10.56 13.78 -8.76
C ASP A 291 11.95 13.67 -8.11
N ALA A 292 12.99 13.74 -8.96
CA ALA A 292 14.41 13.48 -8.69
C ALA A 292 15.07 14.30 -7.57
N ASN A 293 14.32 15.20 -6.90
CA ASN A 293 14.85 16.08 -5.87
C ASN A 293 14.72 15.52 -4.45
N GLU A 294 13.94 14.46 -4.22
CA GLU A 294 13.67 13.94 -2.86
C GLU A 294 14.25 12.55 -2.61
N TRP A 295 14.58 11.80 -3.66
CA TRP A 295 15.24 10.51 -3.55
C TRP A 295 16.72 10.66 -3.95
N PRO A 296 17.67 10.46 -3.03
CA PRO A 296 19.10 10.48 -3.35
C PRO A 296 19.44 9.50 -4.47
N GLU A 297 20.40 9.88 -5.32
CA GLU A 297 20.95 8.98 -6.34
C GLU A 297 21.48 7.69 -5.68
N ASN A 298 21.09 6.53 -6.22
CA ASN A 298 21.45 5.17 -5.78
C ASN A 298 20.72 4.62 -4.54
N ASP A 299 19.80 5.34 -3.91
CA ASP A 299 19.02 4.79 -2.81
C ASP A 299 18.14 3.61 -3.25
N ASP A 300 17.69 3.58 -4.50
CA ASP A 300 17.00 2.43 -5.10
C ASP A 300 17.91 1.19 -5.12
N VAL A 301 19.18 1.36 -5.47
CA VAL A 301 20.18 0.28 -5.44
C VAL A 301 20.42 -0.21 -4.02
N ILE A 302 20.61 0.69 -3.05
CA ILE A 302 20.84 0.31 -1.64
C ILE A 302 19.61 -0.43 -1.10
N LEU A 303 18.41 0.06 -1.38
CA LEU A 303 17.16 -0.58 -1.00
C LEU A 303 17.07 -2.00 -1.55
N LEU A 304 17.43 -2.22 -2.82
CA LEU A 304 17.43 -3.53 -3.47
C LEU A 304 18.47 -4.48 -2.86
N GLU A 305 19.69 -3.99 -2.59
CA GLU A 305 20.74 -4.79 -1.93
C GLU A 305 20.25 -5.24 -0.54
N GLN A 306 19.56 -4.38 0.21
CA GLN A 306 18.96 -4.78 1.49
C GLN A 306 17.77 -5.74 1.32
N LEU A 307 16.93 -5.53 0.31
CA LEU A 307 15.72 -6.32 0.09
C LEU A 307 16.05 -7.77 -0.27
N THR A 308 17.01 -7.96 -1.19
CA THR A 308 17.44 -9.27 -1.73
C THR A 308 18.17 -10.16 -0.72
N VAL A 309 18.46 -9.65 0.48
CA VAL A 309 19.09 -10.39 1.57
C VAL A 309 18.19 -10.58 2.80
N ILE A 310 16.93 -10.13 2.75
CA ILE A 310 15.96 -10.26 3.85
C ILE A 310 14.87 -11.26 3.46
N PRO A 311 14.62 -12.32 4.23
CA PRO A 311 15.16 -12.58 5.57
C PRO A 311 16.54 -13.24 5.55
N GLU A 312 16.88 -13.87 4.42
CA GLU A 312 18.15 -14.46 4.05
C GLU A 312 18.36 -14.16 2.55
N LYS A 313 19.52 -14.51 1.99
CA LYS A 313 19.80 -14.31 0.57
C LYS A 313 18.72 -14.98 -0.28
N TRP A 314 18.07 -14.19 -1.14
CA TRP A 314 17.05 -14.68 -2.04
C TRP A 314 17.64 -15.64 -3.06
N HIS A 315 16.80 -16.55 -3.55
CA HIS A 315 17.12 -17.37 -4.70
C HIS A 315 17.41 -16.49 -5.91
N LEU A 316 18.49 -16.76 -6.65
CA LEU A 316 18.93 -15.90 -7.75
C LEU A 316 17.88 -15.77 -8.86
N GLU A 317 17.10 -16.83 -9.11
CA GLU A 317 15.97 -16.76 -10.05
C GLU A 317 14.91 -15.73 -9.61
N ASN A 318 14.61 -15.66 -8.30
CA ASN A 318 13.65 -14.71 -7.76
C ASN A 318 14.19 -13.28 -7.83
N ILE A 319 15.49 -13.09 -7.62
CA ILE A 319 16.15 -11.79 -7.82
C ILE A 319 16.03 -11.37 -9.30
N ALA A 320 16.37 -12.26 -10.24
CA ALA A 320 16.27 -12.00 -11.66
C ALA A 320 14.85 -11.62 -12.09
N ARG A 321 13.85 -12.42 -11.69
CA ARG A 321 12.43 -12.16 -11.97
C ARG A 321 11.98 -10.82 -11.40
N PHE A 322 12.37 -10.52 -10.16
CA PHE A 322 12.07 -9.24 -9.52
C PHE A 322 12.72 -8.04 -10.26
N LEU A 323 13.98 -8.15 -10.70
CA LEU A 323 14.66 -7.08 -11.44
C LEU A 323 14.06 -6.84 -12.83
N ILE A 324 13.67 -7.90 -13.54
CA ILE A 324 12.91 -7.80 -14.81
C ILE A 324 11.63 -7.01 -14.58
N LEU A 325 10.88 -7.37 -13.53
CA LEU A 325 9.66 -6.68 -13.15
C LEU A 325 9.89 -5.23 -12.75
N CYS A 326 11.02 -4.88 -12.12
CA CYS A 326 11.40 -3.50 -11.78
C CYS A 326 11.75 -2.65 -13.02
N GLY A 327 12.08 -3.28 -14.15
CA GLY A 327 12.36 -2.61 -15.41
C GLY A 327 13.85 -2.30 -15.64
N SER A 328 14.16 -1.88 -16.87
CA SER A 328 15.54 -1.78 -17.39
C SER A 328 16.43 -0.83 -16.59
N ASN A 329 15.92 0.33 -16.20
CA ASN A 329 16.69 1.35 -15.49
C ASN A 329 17.11 0.86 -14.10
N ILE A 330 16.21 0.21 -13.37
CA ILE A 330 16.45 -0.31 -12.02
C ILE A 330 17.36 -1.54 -12.08
N CYS A 331 17.05 -2.48 -12.96
CA CYS A 331 17.89 -3.64 -13.20
C CYS A 331 19.33 -3.23 -13.56
N PHE A 332 19.48 -2.28 -14.48
CA PHE A 332 20.79 -1.78 -14.88
C PHE A 332 21.53 -1.11 -13.72
N SER A 333 20.91 -0.19 -12.97
CA SER A 333 21.54 0.47 -11.82
C SER A 333 22.05 -0.54 -10.78
N PHE A 334 21.23 -1.55 -10.47
CA PHE A 334 21.59 -2.61 -9.52
C PHE A 334 22.78 -3.44 -10.01
N MET A 335 22.76 -3.89 -11.26
CA MET A 335 23.85 -4.69 -11.83
C MET A 335 25.13 -3.87 -12.05
N ALA A 336 25.01 -2.61 -12.44
CA ALA A 336 26.13 -1.68 -12.56
C ALA A 336 26.85 -1.52 -11.22
N ASN A 337 26.12 -1.38 -10.12
CA ASN A 337 26.70 -1.33 -8.78
C ASN A 337 27.49 -2.62 -8.44
N LYS A 338 26.98 -3.79 -8.79
CA LYS A 338 27.70 -5.06 -8.62
C LYS A 338 28.98 -5.14 -9.46
N ALA A 339 28.96 -4.60 -10.67
CA ALA A 339 30.15 -4.51 -11.52
C ALA A 339 31.21 -3.58 -10.90
N VAL A 340 30.80 -2.40 -10.41
CA VAL A 340 31.71 -1.42 -9.80
C VAL A 340 32.29 -1.92 -8.47
N THR A 341 31.52 -2.68 -7.70
CA THR A 341 31.95 -3.26 -6.41
C THR A 341 32.80 -4.53 -6.55
N GLY A 342 33.05 -5.02 -7.78
CA GLY A 342 33.89 -6.19 -8.03
C GLY A 342 33.24 -7.54 -7.70
N GLN A 343 31.90 -7.63 -7.71
CA GLN A 343 31.16 -8.87 -7.45
C GLN A 343 30.99 -9.71 -8.72
N ASP A 344 32.08 -9.97 -9.46
CA ASP A 344 32.04 -10.47 -10.83
C ASP A 344 31.29 -11.81 -10.98
N MET A 345 31.51 -12.75 -10.06
CA MET A 345 30.85 -14.06 -10.09
C MET A 345 29.35 -13.99 -9.77
N GLU A 346 28.94 -13.10 -8.87
CA GLU A 346 27.53 -12.90 -8.56
C GLU A 346 26.81 -12.22 -9.73
N LEU A 347 27.46 -11.21 -10.32
CA LEU A 347 26.98 -10.53 -11.52
C LEU A 347 26.84 -11.50 -12.70
N ALA A 348 27.85 -12.36 -12.94
CA ALA A 348 27.81 -13.37 -13.99
C ALA A 348 26.65 -14.35 -13.81
N ARG A 349 26.47 -14.88 -12.58
CA ARG A 349 25.33 -15.75 -12.26
C ARG A 349 24.01 -15.04 -12.47
N LEU A 350 23.89 -13.78 -12.07
CA LEU A 350 22.67 -13.00 -12.25
C LEU A 350 22.31 -12.82 -13.73
N VAL A 351 23.29 -12.60 -14.62
CA VAL A 351 23.06 -12.59 -16.08
C VAL A 351 22.47 -13.92 -16.57
N VAL A 352 23.00 -15.05 -16.09
CA VAL A 352 22.46 -16.38 -16.44
C VAL A 352 21.02 -16.55 -15.97
N PHE A 353 20.71 -16.16 -14.73
CA PHE A 353 19.34 -16.25 -14.21
C PHE A 353 18.38 -15.27 -14.90
N LEU A 354 18.84 -14.08 -15.33
CA LEU A 354 18.02 -13.20 -16.18
C LEU A 354 17.68 -13.86 -17.52
N ALA A 355 18.66 -14.50 -18.16
CA ALA A 355 18.41 -15.27 -19.39
C ALA A 355 17.43 -16.44 -19.15
N LEU A 356 17.61 -17.18 -18.05
CA LEU A 356 16.74 -18.29 -17.69
C LEU A 356 15.30 -17.84 -17.44
N VAL A 357 15.10 -16.77 -16.68
CA VAL A 357 13.77 -16.21 -16.40
C VAL A 357 13.14 -15.66 -17.68
N CYS A 358 13.91 -15.01 -18.56
CA CYS A 358 13.39 -14.56 -19.84
C CYS A 358 12.86 -15.71 -20.70
N GLU A 359 13.55 -16.85 -20.71
CA GLU A 359 13.07 -18.04 -21.43
C GLU A 359 11.83 -18.65 -20.74
N LYS A 360 11.88 -18.85 -19.41
CA LYS A 360 10.77 -19.46 -18.64
C LYS A 360 9.47 -18.66 -18.72
N ASP A 361 9.57 -17.34 -18.57
CA ASP A 361 8.43 -16.44 -18.45
C ASP A 361 8.12 -15.72 -19.79
N ILE A 362 8.78 -16.11 -20.88
CA ILE A 362 8.54 -15.64 -22.26
C ILE A 362 8.81 -14.12 -22.42
N TYR A 363 9.85 -13.61 -21.76
CA TYR A 363 10.36 -12.26 -22.01
C TYR A 363 11.35 -12.23 -23.18
N CYS A 364 11.52 -11.05 -23.79
CA CYS A 364 12.44 -10.87 -24.91
C CYS A 364 13.92 -11.02 -24.47
N MET A 365 14.60 -12.06 -24.94
CA MET A 365 16.04 -12.27 -24.70
C MET A 365 16.93 -11.11 -25.17
N GLY A 366 16.49 -10.37 -26.19
CA GLY A 366 17.18 -9.15 -26.66
C GLY A 366 17.34 -8.10 -25.55
N TRP A 367 16.42 -8.05 -24.60
CA TRP A 367 16.51 -7.16 -23.44
C TRP A 367 17.68 -7.52 -22.53
N THR A 368 17.87 -8.81 -22.20
CA THR A 368 18.98 -9.29 -21.37
C THR A 368 20.33 -9.02 -22.04
N VAL A 369 20.41 -9.22 -23.36
CA VAL A 369 21.61 -8.90 -24.14
C VAL A 369 21.93 -7.40 -24.09
N GLN A 370 20.92 -6.52 -24.19
CA GLN A 370 21.13 -5.08 -24.06
C GLN A 370 21.62 -4.67 -22.68
N ILE A 371 21.06 -5.25 -21.60
CA ILE A 371 21.53 -5.01 -20.23
C ILE A 371 23.00 -5.45 -20.09
N MET A 372 23.34 -6.65 -20.57
CA MET A 372 24.71 -7.17 -20.56
C MET A 372 25.67 -6.27 -21.33
N GLN A 373 25.31 -5.80 -22.53
CA GLN A 373 26.12 -4.87 -23.31
C GLN A 373 26.36 -3.55 -22.56
N LYS A 374 25.32 -3.00 -21.92
CA LYS A 374 25.46 -1.79 -21.11
C LYS A 374 26.42 -2.00 -19.93
N ILE A 375 26.36 -3.14 -19.25
CA ILE A 375 27.28 -3.49 -18.15
C ILE A 375 28.71 -3.62 -18.65
N CYS A 376 28.92 -4.32 -19.77
CA CYS A 376 30.24 -4.44 -20.42
C CYS A 376 30.83 -3.08 -20.80
N ASN A 377 30.00 -2.05 -21.04
CA ASN A 377 30.47 -0.70 -21.33
C ASN A 377 30.93 0.06 -20.08
N ILE A 378 30.46 -0.31 -18.88
CA ILE A 378 30.90 0.29 -17.60
C ILE A 378 32.27 -0.26 -17.20
N ILE A 379 32.55 -1.52 -17.51
CA ILE A 379 33.82 -2.16 -17.19
C ILE A 379 34.92 -1.46 -17.99
N ASN A 380 35.94 -0.92 -17.31
CA ASN A 380 36.87 0.04 -17.91
C ASN A 380 37.94 -0.65 -18.77
N THR A 381 38.36 -1.86 -18.42
CA THR A 381 39.45 -2.54 -19.14
C THR A 381 38.97 -3.70 -20.00
N THR A 382 39.58 -3.89 -21.17
CA THR A 382 39.30 -5.05 -22.05
C THR A 382 39.58 -6.37 -21.35
N TYR A 383 40.57 -6.42 -20.45
CA TYR A 383 40.89 -7.60 -19.67
C TYR A 383 39.74 -7.97 -18.72
N GLU A 384 39.25 -7.03 -17.91
CA GLU A 384 38.10 -7.26 -17.01
C GLU A 384 36.84 -7.65 -17.77
N LYS A 385 36.60 -7.06 -18.96
CA LYS A 385 35.49 -7.48 -19.84
C LYS A 385 35.60 -8.95 -20.23
N ASN A 386 36.78 -9.39 -20.66
CA ASN A 386 37.01 -10.78 -21.04
C ASN A 386 36.85 -11.73 -19.83
N VAL A 387 37.34 -11.33 -18.66
CA VAL A 387 37.16 -12.09 -17.41
C VAL A 387 35.67 -12.21 -17.06
N PHE A 388 34.91 -11.11 -17.16
CA PHE A 388 33.48 -11.13 -16.91
C PHE A 388 32.72 -12.04 -17.88
N LEU A 389 33.03 -11.98 -19.19
CA LEU A 389 32.43 -12.86 -20.18
C LEU A 389 32.76 -14.34 -19.91
N GLN A 390 34.00 -14.65 -19.54
CA GLN A 390 34.40 -15.99 -19.15
C GLN A 390 33.65 -16.47 -17.90
N ASN A 391 33.43 -15.58 -16.92
CA ASN A 391 32.66 -15.91 -15.72
C ASN A 391 31.20 -16.22 -16.05
N ILE A 392 30.60 -15.56 -17.05
CA ILE A 392 29.25 -15.88 -17.53
C ILE A 392 29.22 -17.28 -18.17
N GLU A 393 30.17 -17.58 -19.04
CA GLU A 393 30.30 -18.91 -19.66
C GLU A 393 30.42 -20.00 -18.58
N ASN A 394 31.33 -19.79 -17.62
CA ASN A 394 31.53 -20.69 -16.49
C ASN A 394 30.26 -20.84 -15.63
N ALA A 395 29.52 -19.75 -15.41
CA ALA A 395 28.26 -19.78 -14.66
C ALA A 395 27.18 -20.58 -15.40
N PHE A 396 27.06 -20.44 -16.73
CA PHE A 396 26.17 -21.28 -17.55
C PHE A 396 26.55 -22.75 -17.42
N ALA A 397 27.83 -23.08 -17.60
CA ALA A 397 28.32 -24.45 -17.48
C ALA A 397 27.99 -25.05 -16.11
N GLN A 398 28.21 -24.31 -15.02
CA GLN A 398 27.89 -24.77 -13.67
C GLN A 398 26.39 -25.02 -13.49
N ILE A 399 25.53 -24.08 -13.89
CA ILE A 399 24.08 -24.20 -13.71
C ILE A 399 23.51 -25.38 -14.53
N ILE A 400 24.02 -25.59 -15.75
CA ILE A 400 23.65 -26.74 -16.59
C ILE A 400 24.08 -28.05 -15.90
N MET A 401 25.31 -28.11 -15.38
CA MET A 401 25.80 -29.30 -14.69
C MET A 401 25.00 -29.60 -13.42
N ASP A 402 24.64 -28.58 -12.64
CA ASP A 402 23.80 -28.73 -11.44
C ASP A 402 22.40 -29.27 -11.82
N ALA A 403 21.80 -28.74 -12.89
CA ALA A 403 20.51 -29.21 -13.39
C ALA A 403 20.56 -30.66 -13.89
N LEU A 404 21.61 -31.03 -14.65
CA LEU A 404 21.81 -32.41 -15.11
C LEU A 404 22.00 -33.37 -13.94
N GLN A 405 22.80 -33.00 -12.93
CA GLN A 405 22.99 -33.82 -11.73
C GLN A 405 21.67 -34.04 -10.97
N PHE A 406 20.84 -33.00 -10.85
CA PHE A 406 19.52 -33.11 -10.23
C PHE A 406 18.59 -34.07 -10.98
N VAL A 407 18.54 -33.98 -12.32
CA VAL A 407 17.75 -34.91 -13.14
C VAL A 407 18.26 -36.35 -12.98
N MET A 408 19.58 -36.55 -12.95
CA MET A 408 20.20 -37.86 -12.76
C MET A 408 20.02 -38.44 -11.35
N SER A 409 19.88 -37.62 -10.30
CA SER A 409 19.57 -38.10 -8.95
C SER A 409 18.11 -38.52 -8.83
N VAL A 410 17.17 -37.71 -9.33
CA VAL A 410 15.74 -38.02 -9.30
C VAL A 410 15.43 -39.28 -10.13
N GLY A 411 16.10 -39.47 -11.27
CA GLY A 411 15.97 -40.67 -12.09
C GLY A 411 16.47 -41.95 -11.40
N ARG A 412 17.47 -41.87 -10.52
CA ARG A 412 17.97 -43.02 -9.75
C ARG A 412 17.02 -43.44 -8.63
N ASP A 413 16.34 -42.49 -8.00
CA ASP A 413 15.36 -42.77 -6.95
C ASP A 413 14.08 -43.43 -7.50
N LEU A 414 13.63 -43.07 -8.71
CA LEU A 414 12.51 -43.76 -9.38
C LEU A 414 12.87 -45.19 -9.81
N VAL A 415 14.11 -45.45 -10.24
CA VAL A 415 14.56 -46.79 -10.64
C VAL A 415 14.80 -47.68 -9.40
N GLY A 416 15.20 -47.10 -8.27
CA GLY A 416 15.36 -47.83 -7.00
C GLY A 416 14.05 -48.38 -6.43
N HIS A 417 12.90 -47.76 -6.72
CA HIS A 417 11.58 -48.26 -6.30
C HIS A 417 10.94 -49.29 -7.26
N LEU A 418 11.51 -49.48 -8.46
CA LEU A 418 11.04 -50.46 -9.45
C LEU A 418 11.85 -51.76 -9.46
N VAL A 419 12.89 -51.88 -8.62
CA VAL A 419 13.71 -53.09 -8.48
C VAL A 419 13.65 -53.59 -7.04
N GLN A 420 12.49 -54.13 -6.64
CA GLN A 420 12.42 -55.17 -5.61
C GLN A 420 12.28 -56.53 -6.30
N PRO A 421 13.18 -57.51 -6.05
CA PRO A 421 13.01 -58.85 -6.59
C PRO A 421 11.87 -59.59 -5.87
N PRO A 422 11.21 -60.55 -6.55
CA PRO A 422 10.08 -61.27 -5.97
C PRO A 422 10.54 -62.12 -4.78
N ALA A 423 9.81 -62.02 -3.67
CA ALA A 423 9.96 -62.92 -2.54
C ALA A 423 9.71 -64.36 -2.98
N GLN A 424 10.68 -65.24 -2.74
CA GLN A 424 10.51 -66.68 -2.92
C GLN A 424 9.57 -67.21 -1.83
N ALA A 425 8.51 -67.88 -2.27
CA ALA A 425 7.66 -68.72 -1.46
C ALA A 425 8.39 -70.03 -1.10
N GLY A 426 8.32 -70.43 0.17
CA GLY A 426 8.75 -71.72 0.68
C GLY A 426 8.00 -72.00 1.98
N ASP A 427 6.87 -72.70 1.84
CA ASP A 427 5.99 -73.16 2.91
C ASP A 427 6.67 -74.10 3.92
N SER A 428 6.33 -73.94 5.20
CA SER A 428 5.96 -75.06 6.08
C SER A 428 5.28 -74.54 7.36
N THR A 429 3.98 -74.79 7.48
CA THR A 429 3.19 -74.82 8.74
C THR A 429 2.99 -76.31 9.14
N PRO A 430 2.29 -76.70 10.24
CA PRO A 430 1.69 -75.97 11.39
C PRO A 430 1.98 -76.63 12.78
N PHE A 431 1.37 -76.07 13.85
CA PHE A 431 0.71 -76.68 15.04
C PHE A 431 0.89 -75.78 16.30
N LEU A 432 -0.17 -75.09 16.76
CA LEU A 432 -1.01 -75.37 17.98
C LEU A 432 -0.24 -75.12 19.30
N THR A 433 -0.66 -74.31 20.27
CA THR A 433 -1.97 -74.23 20.98
C THR A 433 -2.09 -72.95 21.83
N ASP A 434 -3.34 -72.48 21.96
CA ASP A 434 -4.06 -71.95 23.12
C ASP A 434 -3.40 -71.08 24.21
N GLY A 435 -4.16 -70.05 24.61
CA GLY A 435 -4.24 -69.64 26.01
C GLY A 435 -4.41 -68.14 26.27
N SER A 436 -5.61 -67.60 26.03
CA SER A 436 -6.10 -66.44 26.82
C SER A 436 -6.23 -66.86 28.29
N PRO A 437 -6.10 -65.94 29.27
CA PRO A 437 -7.30 -65.20 29.69
C PRO A 437 -7.07 -63.75 30.23
N ILE A 438 -8.03 -62.89 29.90
CA ILE A 438 -8.89 -62.05 30.77
C ILE A 438 -8.27 -61.15 31.88
N SER A 439 -8.72 -59.88 31.84
CA SER A 439 -8.95 -58.87 32.89
C SER A 439 -7.79 -58.10 33.52
N SER A 440 -7.75 -56.78 33.27
CA SER A 440 -8.27 -55.73 34.18
C SER A 440 -8.43 -54.42 33.41
#